data_AF-A0A7S3HAM9-F1
#
_entry.id   AF-A0A7S3HAM9-F1
#
_cell.length_a   1.000
_cell.length_b   1.000
_cell.length_c   1.000
_cell.angle_alpha   90.00
_cell.angle_beta   90.00
_cell.angle_gamma   90.00
#
_symmetry.space_group_name_H-M   'P 1'
#
loop_
_entity.id
_entity.type
_entity.pdbx_description
1 polymer ?
#
loop_
_entity_poly.entity_id
_entity_poly.type
_entity_poly.pdbx_seq_one_letter_code
_entity_poly.pdbx_strand_id
1 'polypeptide(L)'
;AEHAPAEMQRTDITSAVLQLKALGIDDVLHFDFLSPPPADSMIFALELLYSLGALDEKCNLTARGAAMAEMPVEPRISNVLLRSYEFGCGEEMLTIAAMCSVEYPFITVRAR
;
A
#
# COMPACT_ATOMS: atom_id res chain seq x y z
N ALA A 1 16.08 -1.96 28.88
CA ALA A 1 15.89 -0.69 28.19
C ALA A 1 14.55 -0.78 27.49
N GLU A 2 13.63 0.15 27.78
CA GLU A 2 12.32 0.19 27.14
C GLU A 2 12.53 0.71 25.71
N HIS A 3 12.62 -0.20 24.75
CA HIS A 3 12.79 0.14 23.35
C HIS A 3 11.44 0.60 22.78
N ALA A 4 11.45 1.61 21.92
CA ALA A 4 10.25 2.04 21.21
C ALA A 4 9.61 0.86 20.47
N PRO A 5 8.26 0.79 20.35
CA PRO A 5 7.59 -0.29 19.64
C PRO A 5 8.11 -0.40 18.20
N ALA A 6 8.13 -1.61 17.65
CA ALA A 6 8.57 -1.83 16.27
C ALA A 6 7.72 -1.03 15.27
N GLU A 7 8.29 -0.62 14.14
CA GLU A 7 7.55 0.10 13.09
C GLU A 7 6.37 -0.70 12.55
N MET A 8 6.55 -2.01 12.35
CA MET A 8 5.50 -2.95 11.94
C MET A 8 4.25 -2.91 12.83
N GLN A 9 4.38 -2.48 14.10
CA GLN A 9 3.28 -2.38 15.04
C GLN A 9 2.61 -1.00 15.07
N ARG A 10 3.15 -0.02 14.34
CA ARG A 10 2.74 1.39 14.41
C ARG A 10 2.27 1.97 13.08
N THR A 11 2.67 1.39 11.95
CA THR A 11 2.40 1.92 10.61
C THR A 11 1.43 1.06 9.83
N ASP A 12 0.89 1.61 8.74
CA ASP A 12 0.12 0.84 7.75
C ASP A 12 1.03 -0.21 7.10
N ILE A 13 0.58 -1.47 7.11
CA ILE A 13 1.32 -2.62 6.57
C ILE A 13 0.77 -3.07 5.20
N THR A 14 -0.23 -2.38 4.64
CA THR A 14 -0.91 -2.78 3.39
C THR A 14 0.07 -3.04 2.26
N SER A 15 1.08 -2.18 2.09
CA SER A 15 2.12 -2.37 1.08
C SER A 15 2.96 -3.62 1.34
N ALA A 16 3.35 -3.86 2.59
CA ALA A 16 4.11 -5.06 2.97
C ALA A 16 3.30 -6.34 2.74
N VAL A 17 2.00 -6.36 3.08
CA VAL A 17 1.11 -7.51 2.84
C VAL A 17 0.98 -7.81 1.36
N LEU A 18 0.84 -6.77 0.51
CA LEU A 18 0.82 -6.94 -0.95
C LEU A 18 2.11 -7.57 -1.46
N GLN A 19 3.27 -7.10 -0.97
CA GLN A 19 4.57 -7.64 -1.37
C GLN A 19 4.75 -9.10 -0.92
N LEU A 20 4.34 -9.46 0.30
CA LEU A 20 4.37 -10.84 0.77
C LEU A 20 3.53 -11.75 -0.14
N LYS A 21 2.32 -11.32 -0.51
CA LYS A 21 1.47 -12.04 -1.46
C LYS A 21 2.11 -12.16 -2.84
N ALA A 22 2.77 -11.11 -3.35
CA ALA A 22 3.50 -11.14 -4.61
C ALA A 22 4.71 -12.09 -4.60
N LEU A 23 5.35 -12.27 -3.44
CA LEU A 23 6.41 -13.26 -3.24
C LEU A 23 5.89 -14.71 -3.16
N GLY A 24 4.58 -14.93 -3.23
CA GLY A 24 3.96 -16.26 -3.12
C GLY A 24 3.72 -16.74 -1.70
N ILE A 25 3.73 -15.83 -0.71
CA ILE A 25 3.37 -16.15 0.67
C ILE A 25 1.85 -16.01 0.80
N ASP A 26 1.15 -17.14 0.68
CA ASP A 26 -0.31 -17.16 0.74
C ASP A 26 -0.84 -16.99 2.18
N ASP A 27 -0.19 -17.60 3.16
CA ASP A 27 -0.58 -17.49 4.57
C ASP A 27 0.19 -16.38 5.28
N VAL A 28 -0.24 -15.14 5.05
CA VAL A 28 0.32 -13.96 5.72
C VAL A 28 -0.04 -13.89 7.21
N LEU A 29 -1.03 -14.67 7.68
CA LEU A 29 -1.45 -14.67 9.09
C LEU A 29 -0.50 -15.49 9.96
N HIS A 30 0.02 -16.59 9.42
CA HIS A 30 1.00 -17.46 10.10
C HIS A 30 2.45 -17.21 9.63
N PHE A 31 2.70 -16.08 8.97
CA PHE A 31 4.05 -15.69 8.60
C PHE A 31 4.89 -15.36 9.84
N ASP A 32 6.16 -15.79 9.84
CA ASP A 32 7.07 -15.63 10.97
C ASP A 32 7.65 -14.20 11.03
N PHE A 33 6.82 -13.24 11.45
CA PHE A 33 7.25 -11.86 11.65
C PHE A 33 8.15 -11.73 12.88
N LEU A 34 9.27 -11.01 12.73
CA LEU A 34 10.14 -10.64 13.86
C LEU A 34 9.38 -9.93 14.98
N SER A 35 8.48 -9.02 14.59
CA SER A 35 7.53 -8.33 15.46
C SER A 35 6.18 -8.35 14.76
N PRO A 36 5.24 -9.23 15.13
CA PRO A 36 3.99 -9.38 14.41
C PRO A 36 3.16 -8.08 14.48
N PRO A 37 2.48 -7.72 13.38
CA PRO A 37 1.56 -6.59 13.39
C PRO A 37 0.32 -6.89 14.23
N PRO A 38 -0.39 -5.85 14.71
CA PRO A 38 -1.70 -6.00 15.33
C PRO A 38 -2.69 -6.69 14.39
N ALA A 39 -3.59 -7.51 14.95
CA ALA A 39 -4.61 -8.22 14.18
C ALA A 39 -5.51 -7.25 13.38
N ASP A 40 -5.91 -6.13 13.99
CA ASP A 40 -6.73 -5.11 13.35
C ASP A 40 -6.05 -4.49 12.12
N SER A 41 -4.73 -4.25 12.19
CA SER A 41 -3.95 -3.73 11.05
C SER A 41 -3.87 -4.74 9.90
N MET A 42 -3.75 -6.04 10.23
CA MET A 42 -3.73 -7.11 9.23
C MET A 42 -5.09 -7.27 8.54
N ILE A 43 -6.18 -7.26 9.31
CA ILE A 43 -7.54 -7.30 8.76
C ILE A 43 -7.76 -6.11 7.83
N PHE A 44 -7.44 -4.91 8.30
CA PHE A 44 -7.56 -3.69 7.51
C PHE A 44 -6.77 -3.75 6.19
N ALA A 45 -5.52 -4.23 6.24
CA ALA A 45 -4.69 -4.38 5.05
C ALA A 45 -5.32 -5.33 4.02
N LEU A 46 -5.82 -6.49 4.47
CA LEU A 46 -6.46 -7.48 3.60
C LEU A 46 -7.77 -6.96 3.00
N GLU A 47 -8.62 -6.32 3.81
CA GLU A 47 -9.88 -5.71 3.37
C GLU A 47 -9.64 -4.59 2.34
N LEU A 48 -8.62 -3.77 2.59
CA LEU A 48 -8.23 -2.70 1.66
C LEU A 48 -7.73 -3.27 0.34
N LEU A 49 -6.82 -4.26 0.37
CA LEU A 49 -6.31 -4.88 -0.86
C LEU A 49 -7.41 -5.58 -1.67
N TYR A 50 -8.35 -6.24 -0.99
CA TYR A 50 -9.55 -6.79 -1.63
C TYR A 50 -10.40 -5.69 -2.28
N SER A 51 -10.66 -4.59 -1.55
CA SER A 51 -11.46 -3.45 -2.06
C SER A 51 -10.81 -2.74 -3.26
N LEU A 52 -9.47 -2.74 -3.33
CA LEU A 52 -8.70 -2.19 -4.46
C LEU A 52 -8.69 -3.14 -5.68
N GLY A 53 -9.15 -4.38 -5.51
CA GLY A 53 -9.11 -5.43 -6.53
C GLY A 53 -7.73 -6.08 -6.68
N ALA A 54 -6.85 -5.91 -5.68
CA ALA A 54 -5.53 -6.56 -5.65
C ALA A 54 -5.63 -8.02 -5.21
N LEU A 55 -6.63 -8.35 -4.39
CA LEU A 55 -6.94 -9.71 -3.94
C LEU A 55 -8.32 -10.15 -4.45
N ASP A 56 -8.50 -11.46 -4.65
CA ASP A 56 -9.80 -12.09 -4.91
C ASP A 56 -10.54 -12.49 -3.61
N GLU A 57 -11.75 -13.04 -3.72
CA GLU A 57 -12.57 -13.50 -2.58
C GLU A 57 -11.88 -14.62 -1.75
N LYS A 58 -10.91 -15.30 -2.34
CA LYS A 58 -10.12 -16.36 -1.70
C LYS A 58 -8.78 -15.83 -1.15
N CYS A 59 -8.58 -14.51 -1.15
CA CYS A 59 -7.34 -13.84 -0.75
C CYS A 59 -6.12 -14.22 -1.61
N ASN A 60 -6.31 -14.62 -2.86
CA ASN A 60 -5.23 -14.81 -3.83
C ASN A 60 -4.92 -13.50 -4.55
N LEU A 61 -3.66 -13.32 -4.95
CA LEU A 61 -3.23 -12.17 -5.72
C LEU A 61 -3.83 -12.19 -7.13
N THR A 62 -4.46 -11.10 -7.55
CA THR A 62 -4.99 -10.95 -8.90
C THR A 62 -3.91 -10.43 -9.87
N ALA A 63 -4.16 -10.48 -11.18
CA ALA A 63 -3.26 -9.86 -12.17
C ALA A 63 -3.09 -8.34 -11.93
N ARG A 64 -4.15 -7.67 -11.47
CA ARG A 64 -4.12 -6.26 -11.08
C ARG A 64 -3.25 -6.07 -9.83
N GLY A 65 -3.40 -6.93 -8.83
CA GLY A 65 -2.58 -6.92 -7.61
C GLY A 65 -1.10 -7.14 -7.91
N ALA A 66 -0.77 -8.06 -8.82
CA ALA A 66 0.59 -8.25 -9.30
C ALA A 66 1.15 -6.99 -9.97
N ALA A 67 0.39 -6.35 -10.85
CA ALA A 67 0.78 -5.07 -11.44
C ALA A 67 0.96 -3.97 -10.39
N MET A 68 0.15 -3.96 -9.31
CA MET A 68 0.33 -3.02 -8.21
C MET A 68 1.63 -3.26 -7.42
N ALA A 69 1.99 -4.53 -7.21
CA ALA A 69 3.19 -4.91 -6.46
C ALA A 69 4.49 -4.49 -7.17
N GLU A 70 4.47 -4.39 -8.50
CA GLU A 70 5.61 -3.92 -9.31
C GLU A 70 5.82 -2.39 -9.22
N MET A 71 4.84 -1.63 -8.72
CA MET A 71 4.96 -0.16 -8.66
C MET A 71 5.57 0.29 -7.32
N PRO A 72 6.54 1.23 -7.31
CA PRO A 72 7.18 1.73 -6.10
C PRO A 72 6.34 2.81 -5.39
N VAL A 73 5.03 2.62 -5.29
CA VAL A 73 4.08 3.53 -4.66
C VAL A 73 3.10 2.76 -3.79
N GLU A 74 2.37 3.46 -2.93
CA GLU A 74 1.33 2.81 -2.12
C GLU A 74 0.26 2.14 -3.00
N PRO A 75 -0.33 1.00 -2.57
CA PRO A 75 -1.34 0.28 -3.36
C PRO A 75 -2.53 1.15 -3.79
N ARG A 76 -2.90 2.16 -2.99
CA ARG A 76 -3.96 3.12 -3.33
C ARG A 76 -3.59 3.96 -4.55
N ILE A 77 -2.39 4.51 -4.57
CA ILE A 77 -1.88 5.34 -5.68
C ILE A 77 -1.67 4.46 -6.90
N SER A 78 -1.10 3.26 -6.73
CA SER A 78 -0.93 2.30 -7.81
C SER A 78 -2.28 1.94 -8.47
N ASN A 79 -3.32 1.67 -7.67
CA ASN A 79 -4.66 1.40 -8.18
C ASN A 79 -5.19 2.56 -9.05
N VAL A 80 -5.05 3.79 -8.56
CA VAL A 80 -5.50 4.99 -9.26
C VAL A 80 -4.74 5.19 -10.59
N LEU A 81 -3.42 4.93 -10.61
CA LEU A 81 -2.61 4.98 -11.84
C LEU A 81 -3.00 3.88 -12.84
N LEU A 82 -3.31 2.67 -12.37
CA LEU A 82 -3.79 1.61 -13.24
C LEU A 82 -5.17 1.94 -13.82
N ARG A 83 -6.08 2.54 -13.03
CA ARG A 83 -7.40 2.97 -13.53
C ARG A 83 -7.30 4.13 -14.49
N SER A 84 -6.44 5.11 -14.24
CA SER A 84 -6.36 6.31 -15.11
C SER A 84 -6.00 5.96 -16.55
N TYR A 85 -5.27 4.86 -16.76
CA TYR A 85 -5.04 4.31 -18.10
C TYR A 85 -6.35 3.88 -18.78
N GLU A 86 -7.24 3.19 -18.07
CA GLU A 86 -8.56 2.77 -18.57
C GLU A 86 -9.47 3.98 -18.90
N PHE A 87 -9.32 5.09 -18.16
CA PHE A 87 -10.09 6.33 -18.36
C PHE A 87 -9.43 7.32 -19.33
N GLY A 88 -8.23 7.04 -19.83
CA GLY A 88 -7.49 7.92 -20.73
C GLY A 88 -6.93 9.20 -20.09
N CYS A 89 -6.77 9.24 -18.76
CA CYS A 89 -6.25 10.38 -17.98
C CYS A 89 -4.95 10.05 -17.23
N GLY A 90 -4.10 9.24 -17.85
CA GLY A 90 -2.86 8.75 -17.25
C GLY A 90 -1.87 9.86 -16.86
N GLU A 91 -1.71 10.88 -17.70
CA GLU A 91 -0.73 11.95 -17.52
C GLU A 91 -1.08 12.89 -16.36
N GLU A 92 -2.35 13.29 -16.30
CA GLU A 92 -2.86 14.13 -15.21
C GLU A 92 -2.79 13.38 -13.89
N MET A 93 -3.15 12.10 -13.90
CA MET A 93 -3.13 11.29 -12.69
C MET A 93 -1.70 10.99 -12.21
N LEU A 94 -0.76 10.78 -13.13
CA LEU A 94 0.66 10.63 -12.80
C LEU A 94 1.20 11.90 -12.12
N THR A 95 0.82 13.07 -12.63
CA THR A 95 1.19 14.35 -12.01
C THR A 95 0.64 14.48 -10.60
N ILE A 96 -0.64 14.16 -10.39
CA ILE A 96 -1.26 14.17 -9.05
C ILE A 96 -0.57 13.18 -8.12
N ALA A 97 -0.30 11.96 -8.58
CA ALA A 97 0.39 10.93 -7.81
C ALA A 97 1.80 11.37 -7.37
N ALA A 98 2.57 12.00 -8.28
CA ALA A 98 3.88 12.55 -7.98
C ALA A 98 3.80 13.65 -6.89
N MET A 99 2.81 14.54 -6.98
CA MET A 99 2.59 15.59 -5.99
C MET A 99 2.18 15.05 -4.62
N CYS A 100 1.43 13.95 -4.56
CA CYS A 100 1.05 13.29 -3.31
C CYS A 100 2.20 12.50 -2.66
N SER A 101 3.26 12.18 -3.41
CA SER A 101 4.39 11.39 -2.92
C SER A 101 5.46 12.22 -2.20
N VAL A 102 5.31 13.55 -2.17
CA VAL A 102 6.26 14.50 -1.55
C VAL A 102 5.61 15.29 -0.42
N GLU A 103 6.40 15.71 0.57
CA GLU A 103 5.87 16.05 1.90
C GLU A 103 5.08 17.38 1.98
N TYR A 104 5.37 18.39 1.17
CA TYR A 104 4.46 19.51 0.82
C TYR A 104 5.23 20.45 -0.12
N PRO A 105 4.70 20.82 -1.29
CA PRO A 105 5.41 21.71 -2.22
C PRO A 105 5.32 23.19 -1.81
N PHE A 106 4.42 23.56 -0.91
CA PHE A 106 4.13 24.95 -0.57
C PHE A 106 5.01 25.45 0.58
N ILE A 107 5.78 26.51 0.32
CA ILE A 107 6.58 27.18 1.33
C ILE A 107 5.70 28.22 2.05
N THR A 108 5.56 28.08 3.37
CA THR A 108 4.91 29.11 4.20
C THR A 108 5.97 30.10 4.71
N VAL A 109 5.95 31.33 4.21
CA VAL A 109 6.79 32.41 4.74
C VAL A 109 6.10 33.02 5.96
N ARG A 110 6.67 32.87 7.15
CA ARG A 110 6.20 33.62 8.33
C ARG A 110 6.68 35.06 8.23
N ALA A 111 5.75 36.01 8.08
CA ALA A 111 6.03 37.43 8.27
C ALA A 111 6.46 37.69 9.72
N ARG A 112 7.54 38.46 9.90
CA ARG A 112 8.00 38.97 11.20
C ARG A 112 7.16 40.15 11.65
#